data_AF-A0AAV3JTR0-F1
#
_entry.id   AF-A0AAV3JTR0-F1
#
_cell.length_a   1.000
_cell.length_b   1.000
_cell.length_c   1.000
_cell.angle_alpha   90.00
_cell.angle_beta   90.00
_cell.angle_gamma   90.00
#
_symmetry.space_group_name_H-M   'P 1'
#
loop_
_entity.id
_entity.type
_entity.pdbx_description
1 polymer ?
#
loop_
_entity_poly.entity_id
_entity_poly.type
_entity_poly.pdbx_seq_one_letter_code
_entity_poly.pdbx_strand_id
1 'polypeptide(L)'
;IATSGQTQSPKKPIRSQQRSKNAFSMQQIAKVLDKANKDDIKLLKDHWQEVIDHAKNNDKKSLVSLLQNSEPVAASEDHVLVKFEEEIHCEIVNKDDEKRNNIESVVCNIVNKTVKVVGVPSDQWLRVRAEYLQNRKHDQHNEAEKIETEPEQEDVAQKAKDLFGEETVHMIDD
;
A
#
# COMPACT_ATOMS: atom_id res chain seq x y z
N ILE A 1 42.48 -21.10 46.55
CA ILE A 1 41.72 -22.18 45.88
C ILE A 1 40.32 -21.69 45.54
N ALA A 2 39.96 -21.80 44.26
CA ALA A 2 38.63 -21.72 43.66
C ALA A 2 37.88 -20.37 43.62
N THR A 3 38.26 -19.58 42.62
CA THR A 3 37.40 -18.71 41.79
C THR A 3 36.42 -19.55 40.96
N SER A 4 35.15 -19.11 40.85
CA SER A 4 34.19 -19.41 39.75
C SER A 4 32.99 -18.48 39.99
N GLY A 5 32.56 -17.54 39.14
CA GLY A 5 32.65 -17.46 37.69
C GLY A 5 31.26 -17.58 37.09
N GLN A 6 30.38 -16.58 37.26
CA GLN A 6 29.14 -16.47 36.48
C GLN A 6 29.23 -15.28 35.53
N THR A 7 29.55 -15.62 34.28
CA THR A 7 29.53 -14.76 33.10
C THR A 7 28.08 -14.48 32.71
N GLN A 8 27.61 -13.25 32.94
CA GLN A 8 26.35 -12.77 32.35
C GLN A 8 26.66 -12.14 30.99
N SER A 9 26.27 -12.86 29.93
CA SER A 9 26.30 -12.41 28.54
C SER A 9 25.46 -11.14 28.33
N PRO A 10 25.93 -10.14 27.56
CA PRO A 10 25.17 -8.92 27.30
C PRO A 10 24.03 -9.22 26.33
N LYS A 11 22.79 -9.09 26.80
CA LYS A 11 21.59 -9.15 25.96
C LYS A 11 21.64 -7.96 24.98
N LYS A 12 21.85 -8.28 23.70
CA LYS A 12 21.74 -7.34 22.58
C LYS A 12 20.39 -6.61 22.69
N PRO A 13 20.33 -5.28 22.48
CA PRO A 13 19.08 -4.56 22.48
C PRO A 13 18.26 -5.13 21.32
N ILE A 14 17.13 -5.78 21.66
CA ILE A 14 16.10 -6.11 20.68
C ILE A 14 15.65 -4.75 20.17
N ARG A 15 16.16 -4.37 18.99
CA ARG A 15 15.73 -3.22 18.22
C ARG A 15 14.22 -3.33 18.20
N SER A 16 13.56 -2.46 18.96
CA SER A 16 12.12 -2.31 18.90
C SER A 16 11.84 -1.99 17.44
N GLN A 17 11.46 -3.01 16.68
CA GLN A 17 10.68 -2.79 15.47
C GLN A 17 9.47 -2.07 15.98
N GLN A 18 9.56 -0.75 15.88
CA GLN A 18 8.49 0.21 15.96
C GLN A 18 7.38 -0.45 15.14
N ARG A 19 6.45 -1.15 15.83
CA ARG A 19 5.24 -1.67 15.22
C ARG A 19 4.56 -0.41 14.75
N SER A 20 4.81 -0.08 13.49
CA SER A 20 4.10 0.95 12.76
C SER A 20 2.64 0.72 13.09
N LYS A 21 2.01 1.75 13.65
CA LYS A 21 0.58 1.80 13.99
C LYS A 21 -0.29 1.78 12.72
N ASN A 22 0.21 1.13 11.68
CA ASN A 22 -0.37 1.08 10.35
C ASN A 22 -1.01 -0.29 10.27
N ALA A 23 -2.27 -0.33 9.87
CA ALA A 23 -3.03 -1.56 9.75
C ALA A 23 -2.52 -2.51 8.64
N PHE A 24 -1.44 -2.14 7.96
CA PHE A 24 -0.80 -2.85 6.86
C PHE A 24 0.74 -2.76 7.00
N SER A 25 1.44 -3.82 6.61
CA SER A 25 2.92 -3.86 6.57
C SER A 25 3.44 -3.62 5.15
N MET A 26 4.58 -2.92 5.04
CA MET A 26 5.32 -2.75 3.79
C MET A 26 5.56 -4.10 3.08
N GLN A 27 5.86 -5.14 3.86
CA GLN A 27 6.08 -6.49 3.32
C GLN A 27 4.80 -7.10 2.74
N GLN A 28 3.64 -6.77 3.28
CA GLN A 28 2.36 -7.24 2.73
C GLN A 28 2.08 -6.55 1.40
N ILE A 29 2.23 -5.23 1.34
CA ILE A 29 2.05 -4.48 0.09
C ILE A 29 3.02 -4.99 -0.98
N ALA A 30 4.30 -5.13 -0.65
CA ALA A 30 5.32 -5.64 -1.57
C ALA A 30 4.97 -7.06 -2.10
N LYS A 31 4.48 -7.96 -1.25
CA LYS A 31 4.02 -9.30 -1.67
C LYS A 31 2.84 -9.25 -2.63
N VAL A 32 1.88 -8.34 -2.40
CA VAL A 32 0.77 -8.14 -3.33
C VAL A 32 1.28 -7.59 -4.65
N LEU A 33 2.20 -6.62 -4.64
CA LEU A 33 2.78 -6.03 -5.84
C LEU A 33 3.64 -7.01 -6.64
N ASP A 34 4.29 -7.94 -5.98
CA ASP A 34 5.10 -8.99 -6.61
C ASP A 34 4.25 -9.94 -7.44
N LYS A 35 3.08 -10.32 -6.91
CA LYS A 35 2.09 -11.17 -7.59
C LYS A 35 1.01 -10.37 -8.32
N ALA A 36 1.12 -9.05 -8.38
CA ALA A 36 0.07 -8.22 -8.96
C ALA A 36 0.07 -8.37 -10.48
N ASN A 37 -1.08 -8.66 -11.05
CA ASN A 37 -1.26 -8.79 -12.48
C ASN A 37 -2.03 -7.59 -13.04
N LYS A 38 -1.59 -7.10 -14.21
CA LYS A 38 -2.21 -5.97 -14.90
C LYS A 38 -3.63 -6.31 -15.39
N ASP A 39 -3.86 -7.55 -15.80
CA ASP A 39 -5.18 -8.01 -16.24
C ASP A 39 -6.18 -8.04 -15.08
N ASP A 40 -5.75 -8.52 -13.91
CA ASP A 40 -6.58 -8.59 -12.70
C ASP A 40 -6.97 -7.21 -12.19
N ILE A 41 -6.01 -6.28 -12.12
CA ILE A 41 -6.33 -4.92 -11.64
C ILE A 41 -7.21 -4.18 -12.64
N LYS A 42 -7.03 -4.41 -13.94
CA LYS A 42 -7.88 -3.82 -14.98
C LYS A 42 -9.31 -4.35 -14.85
N LEU A 43 -9.47 -5.67 -14.79
CA LEU A 43 -10.75 -6.32 -14.58
C LEU A 43 -11.45 -5.81 -13.31
N LEU A 44 -10.74 -5.77 -12.18
CA LEU A 44 -11.29 -5.24 -10.93
C LEU A 44 -11.68 -3.76 -11.02
N LYS A 45 -10.92 -2.94 -11.76
CA LYS A 45 -11.24 -1.52 -11.98
C LYS A 45 -12.49 -1.35 -12.86
N ASP A 46 -12.57 -2.08 -13.96
CA ASP A 46 -13.73 -2.07 -14.86
C ASP A 46 -15.01 -2.46 -14.10
N HIS A 47 -14.92 -3.47 -13.23
CA HIS A 47 -16.04 -3.93 -12.42
C HIS A 47 -16.17 -3.25 -11.04
N TRP A 48 -15.35 -2.24 -10.72
CA TRP A 48 -15.37 -1.60 -9.40
C TRP A 48 -16.69 -0.91 -9.11
N GLN A 49 -17.30 -0.31 -10.14
CA GLN A 49 -18.64 0.27 -10.03
C GLN A 49 -19.68 -0.78 -9.68
N GLU A 50 -19.58 -2.00 -10.24
CA GLU A 50 -20.49 -3.10 -9.89
C GLU A 50 -20.29 -3.57 -8.45
N VAL A 51 -19.05 -3.56 -7.93
CA VAL A 51 -18.77 -3.82 -6.51
C VAL A 51 -19.47 -2.79 -5.62
N ILE A 52 -19.42 -1.51 -5.99
CA ILE A 52 -20.10 -0.42 -5.26
C ILE A 52 -21.62 -0.59 -5.34
N ASP A 53 -22.18 -0.84 -6.52
CA ASP A 53 -23.63 -1.03 -6.71
C ASP A 53 -24.15 -2.26 -5.99
N HIS A 54 -23.37 -3.36 -5.97
CA HIS A 54 -23.72 -4.53 -5.19
C HIS A 54 -23.74 -4.22 -3.69
N ALA A 55 -22.76 -3.47 -3.17
CA ALA A 55 -22.78 -3.02 -1.78
C ALA A 55 -23.98 -2.12 -1.46
N LYS A 56 -24.38 -1.27 -2.41
CA LYS A 56 -25.56 -0.39 -2.32
C LYS A 56 -26.87 -1.18 -2.30
N ASN A 57 -26.98 -2.21 -3.13
CA ASN A 57 -28.13 -3.11 -3.18
C ASN A 57 -28.29 -3.95 -1.91
N ASN A 58 -27.22 -4.14 -1.13
CA ASN A 58 -27.24 -4.83 0.15
C ASN A 58 -27.56 -3.90 1.34
N ASP A 59 -28.01 -2.65 1.10
CA ASP A 59 -28.27 -1.61 2.10
C ASP A 59 -27.06 -1.27 2.99
N LYS A 60 -25.84 -1.61 2.55
CA LYS A 60 -24.59 -1.38 3.30
C LYS A 60 -24.03 0.01 3.02
N LYS A 61 -24.77 1.06 3.39
CA LYS A 61 -24.38 2.47 3.17
C LYS A 61 -22.97 2.80 3.67
N SER A 62 -22.58 2.27 4.83
CA SER A 62 -21.22 2.46 5.37
C SER A 62 -20.14 1.86 4.46
N LEU A 63 -20.43 0.72 3.86
CA LEU A 63 -19.52 -0.01 2.97
C LEU A 63 -19.44 0.68 1.60
N VAL A 64 -20.58 1.18 1.09
CA VAL A 64 -20.62 2.04 -0.11
C VAL A 64 -19.76 3.29 0.07
N SER A 65 -19.86 3.98 1.21
CA SER A 65 -19.04 5.17 1.48
C SER A 65 -17.54 4.84 1.47
N LEU A 66 -17.15 3.70 2.04
CA LEU A 66 -15.76 3.23 2.02
C LEU A 66 -15.30 2.94 0.58
N LEU A 67 -16.12 2.23 -0.21
CA LEU A 67 -15.80 1.86 -1.59
C LEU A 67 -15.81 3.05 -2.56
N GLN A 68 -16.67 4.06 -2.33
CA GLN A 68 -16.73 5.28 -3.14
C GLN A 68 -15.51 6.18 -2.92
N ASN A 69 -15.01 6.24 -1.68
CA ASN A 69 -13.78 6.98 -1.32
C ASN A 69 -12.53 6.09 -1.40
N SER A 70 -12.59 5.06 -2.23
CA SER A 70 -11.46 4.15 -2.44
C SER A 70 -11.38 3.62 -3.85
N GLU A 71 -10.18 3.18 -4.21
CA GLU A 71 -9.93 2.64 -5.53
C GLU A 71 -8.91 1.50 -5.46
N PRO A 72 -9.10 0.44 -6.25
CA PRO A 72 -8.14 -0.63 -6.34
C PRO A 72 -6.89 -0.13 -7.08
N VAL A 73 -5.72 -0.35 -6.51
CA VAL A 73 -4.43 0.09 -7.08
C VAL A 73 -3.56 -1.08 -7.53
N ALA A 74 -3.79 -2.26 -6.96
CA ALA A 74 -3.14 -3.49 -7.36
C ALA A 74 -4.07 -4.67 -7.09
N ALA A 75 -4.00 -5.69 -7.94
CA ALA A 75 -4.72 -6.94 -7.74
C ALA A 75 -3.81 -8.09 -8.11
N SER A 76 -3.82 -9.12 -7.30
CA SER A 76 -3.12 -10.39 -7.47
C SER A 76 -4.16 -11.51 -7.37
N GLU A 77 -3.74 -12.74 -7.68
CA GLU A 77 -4.63 -13.92 -7.63
C GLU A 77 -5.33 -14.10 -6.27
N ASP A 78 -4.64 -13.78 -5.17
CA ASP A 78 -5.12 -14.02 -3.81
C ASP A 78 -5.40 -12.73 -3.01
N HIS A 79 -4.92 -11.57 -3.46
CA HIS A 79 -4.97 -10.31 -2.70
C HIS A 79 -5.25 -9.12 -3.60
N VAL A 80 -6.04 -8.17 -3.11
CA VAL A 80 -6.30 -6.89 -3.75
C VAL A 80 -5.91 -5.76 -2.82
N LEU A 81 -5.24 -4.77 -3.38
CA LEU A 81 -4.79 -3.58 -2.67
C LEU A 81 -5.70 -2.43 -3.06
N VAL A 82 -6.34 -1.84 -2.05
CA VAL A 82 -7.31 -0.76 -2.22
C VAL A 82 -6.76 0.47 -1.52
N LYS A 83 -6.54 1.55 -2.27
CA LYS A 83 -6.19 2.84 -1.66
C LYS A 83 -7.44 3.56 -1.19
N PHE A 84 -7.36 4.15 0.00
CA PHE A 84 -8.38 4.99 0.58
C PHE A 84 -7.83 6.42 0.68
N GLU A 85 -8.67 7.43 0.43
CA GLU A 85 -8.28 8.82 0.64
C GLU A 85 -8.05 9.11 2.13
N GLU A 86 -8.99 8.67 2.97
CA GLU A 86 -8.95 8.91 4.41
C GLU A 86 -8.34 7.73 5.17
N GLU A 87 -7.40 8.00 6.08
CA GLU A 87 -6.76 6.97 6.91
C GLU A 87 -7.76 6.22 7.80
N ILE A 88 -8.78 6.92 8.32
CA ILE A 88 -9.84 6.31 9.13
C ILE A 88 -10.60 5.23 8.37
N HIS A 89 -10.80 5.38 7.05
CA HIS A 89 -11.46 4.37 6.21
C HIS A 89 -10.61 3.11 6.09
N CYS A 90 -9.31 3.28 5.85
CA CYS A 90 -8.36 2.18 5.86
C CYS A 90 -8.35 1.45 7.21
N GLU A 91 -8.39 2.20 8.31
CA GLU A 91 -8.44 1.60 9.65
C GLU A 91 -9.72 0.80 9.88
N ILE A 92 -10.89 1.33 9.47
CA ILE A 92 -12.17 0.63 9.57
C ILE A 92 -12.13 -0.68 8.79
N VAL A 93 -11.68 -0.66 7.53
CA VAL A 93 -11.62 -1.87 6.69
C VAL A 93 -10.65 -2.91 7.26
N ASN A 94 -9.54 -2.48 7.85
CA ASN A 94 -8.56 -3.42 8.41
C ASN A 94 -8.89 -3.88 9.84
N LYS A 95 -9.64 -3.11 10.65
CA LYS A 95 -10.06 -3.51 12.00
C LYS A 95 -11.38 -4.29 12.02
N ASP A 96 -12.26 -4.03 11.07
CA ASP A 96 -13.59 -4.61 11.00
C ASP A 96 -13.59 -5.78 10.01
N ASP A 97 -13.25 -6.98 10.52
CA ASP A 97 -13.19 -8.20 9.71
C ASP A 97 -14.51 -8.52 9.01
N GLU A 98 -15.65 -8.14 9.61
CA GLU A 98 -16.95 -8.33 8.98
C GLU A 98 -17.08 -7.46 7.73
N LYS A 99 -16.78 -6.16 7.82
CA LYS A 99 -16.77 -5.27 6.64
C LYS A 99 -15.77 -5.73 5.59
N ARG A 100 -14.56 -6.14 6.00
CA ARG A 100 -13.54 -6.67 5.10
C ARG A 100 -14.04 -7.91 4.35
N ASN A 101 -14.53 -8.91 5.07
CA ASN A 101 -15.08 -10.13 4.47
C ASN A 101 -16.27 -9.85 3.55
N ASN A 102 -17.09 -8.85 3.89
CA ASN A 102 -18.16 -8.41 3.00
C ASN A 102 -17.61 -7.84 1.69
N ILE A 103 -16.62 -6.95 1.75
CA ILE A 103 -15.97 -6.42 0.53
C ILE A 103 -15.35 -7.56 -0.27
N GLU A 104 -14.62 -8.47 0.38
CA GLU A 104 -14.00 -9.65 -0.24
C GLU A 104 -15.04 -10.53 -0.93
N SER A 105 -16.20 -10.75 -0.31
CA SER A 105 -17.30 -11.53 -0.88
C SER A 105 -17.90 -10.84 -2.10
N VAL A 106 -18.10 -9.52 -2.06
CA VAL A 106 -18.61 -8.76 -3.21
C VAL A 106 -17.60 -8.80 -4.36
N VAL A 107 -16.33 -8.53 -4.08
CA VAL A 107 -15.26 -8.60 -5.09
C VAL A 107 -15.16 -10.02 -5.67
N CYS A 108 -15.28 -11.05 -4.83
CA CYS A 108 -15.26 -12.45 -5.27
C CYS A 108 -16.44 -12.77 -6.18
N ASN A 109 -17.64 -12.27 -5.91
CA ASN A 109 -18.80 -12.52 -6.78
C ASN A 109 -18.66 -11.86 -8.16
N ILE A 110 -17.99 -10.71 -8.22
CA ILE A 110 -17.87 -9.91 -9.44
C ILE A 110 -16.69 -10.38 -10.30
N VAL A 111 -15.52 -10.58 -9.68
CA VAL A 111 -14.29 -11.00 -10.37
C VAL A 111 -14.18 -12.52 -10.46
N ASN A 112 -15.07 -13.24 -9.78
CA ASN A 112 -15.09 -14.70 -9.65
C ASN A 112 -13.77 -15.27 -9.09
N LYS A 113 -13.12 -14.52 -8.19
CA LYS A 113 -11.84 -14.84 -7.57
C LYS A 113 -11.87 -14.56 -6.07
N THR A 114 -11.45 -15.53 -5.27
CA THR A 114 -11.33 -15.36 -3.82
C THR A 114 -10.07 -14.56 -3.50
N VAL A 115 -10.25 -13.29 -3.16
CA VAL A 115 -9.15 -12.37 -2.86
C VAL A 115 -9.31 -11.77 -1.48
N LYS A 116 -8.17 -11.45 -0.85
CA LYS A 116 -8.12 -10.70 0.41
C LYS A 116 -7.94 -9.22 0.16
N VAL A 117 -8.76 -8.40 0.80
CA VAL A 117 -8.72 -6.95 0.64
C VAL A 117 -7.77 -6.36 1.66
N VAL A 118 -6.80 -5.59 1.18
CA VAL A 118 -5.86 -4.84 2.01
C VAL A 118 -6.06 -3.35 1.74
N GLY A 119 -6.50 -2.63 2.77
CA GLY A 119 -6.62 -1.18 2.72
C GLY A 119 -5.30 -0.49 3.01
N VAL A 120 -4.97 0.52 2.21
CA VAL A 120 -3.81 1.40 2.39
C VAL A 120 -4.25 2.87 2.20
N PRO A 121 -3.81 3.84 3.02
CA PRO A 121 -4.11 5.25 2.78
C PRO A 121 -3.28 5.78 1.61
N SER A 122 -3.84 6.73 0.87
CA SER A 122 -3.25 7.30 -0.35
C SER A 122 -1.82 7.81 -0.14
N ASP A 123 -1.57 8.54 0.95
CA ASP A 123 -0.24 9.07 1.31
C ASP A 123 0.81 7.97 1.46
N GLN A 124 0.43 6.86 2.11
CA GLN A 124 1.33 5.74 2.34
C GLN A 124 1.52 4.91 1.07
N TRP A 125 0.47 4.75 0.26
CA TRP A 125 0.54 4.03 -1.00
C TRP A 125 1.58 4.62 -1.95
N LEU A 126 1.58 5.94 -2.15
CA LEU A 126 2.55 6.62 -3.01
C LEU A 126 3.99 6.37 -2.54
N ARG A 127 4.21 6.49 -1.23
CA ARG A 127 5.52 6.24 -0.61
C ARG A 127 5.97 4.79 -0.78
N VAL A 128 5.13 3.83 -0.38
CA VAL A 128 5.45 2.39 -0.44
C VAL A 128 5.69 1.95 -1.88
N ARG A 129 4.89 2.43 -2.83
CA ARG A 129 5.06 2.13 -4.26
C ARG A 129 6.40 2.68 -4.78
N ALA A 130 6.76 3.91 -4.42
CA ALA A 130 8.03 4.51 -4.81
C ALA A 130 9.22 3.73 -4.21
N GLU A 131 9.16 3.41 -2.92
CA GLU A 131 10.19 2.60 -2.25
C GLU A 131 10.30 1.20 -2.88
N TYR A 132 9.18 0.54 -3.20
CA TYR A 132 9.17 -0.75 -3.87
C TYR A 132 9.81 -0.70 -5.27
N LEU A 133 9.45 0.30 -6.09
CA LEU A 133 10.04 0.51 -7.42
C LEU A 133 11.55 0.80 -7.32
N GLN A 134 11.97 1.59 -6.33
CA GLN A 134 13.38 1.90 -6.12
C GLN A 134 14.18 0.67 -5.67
N ASN A 135 13.65 -0.11 -4.74
CA ASN A 135 14.31 -1.34 -4.28
C ASN A 135 14.43 -2.37 -5.40
N ARG A 136 13.39 -2.54 -6.23
CA ARG A 136 13.41 -3.48 -7.36
C ARG A 136 14.44 -3.08 -8.44
N LYS A 137 14.62 -1.79 -8.67
CA LYS A 137 15.69 -1.26 -9.55
C LYS A 137 17.09 -1.44 -8.94
N HIS A 138 17.22 -1.30 -7.62
CA HIS A 138 18.49 -1.45 -6.92
C HIS A 138 18.94 -2.92 -6.83
N ASP A 139 18.00 -3.85 -6.58
CA ASP A 139 18.26 -5.29 -6.60
C ASP A 139 18.61 -5.81 -8.00
N GLN A 140 18.04 -5.23 -9.07
CA GLN A 140 18.47 -5.52 -10.45
C GLN A 140 19.86 -4.96 -10.80
N HIS A 141 20.33 -3.93 -10.09
CA HIS A 141 21.64 -3.33 -10.36
C HIS A 141 22.82 -4.15 -9.80
N ASN A 142 22.56 -5.16 -8.95
CA ASN A 142 23.62 -6.03 -8.42
C ASN A 142 23.85 -7.31 -9.25
N GLU A 143 23.05 -7.54 -10.30
CA GLU A 143 23.21 -8.72 -11.18
C GLU A 143 22.95 -8.45 -12.67
N ALA A 144 23.03 -7.19 -13.13
CA ALA A 144 22.93 -6.86 -14.54
C ALA A 144 23.70 -5.58 -14.90
N GLU A 145 25.03 -5.69 -14.94
CA GLU A 145 25.78 -4.98 -15.97
C GLU A 145 25.26 -5.51 -17.32
N LYS A 146 24.75 -4.63 -18.21
CA LYS A 146 24.16 -4.92 -19.53
C LYS A 146 22.71 -5.43 -19.41
N ILE A 147 21.69 -4.60 -19.65
CA ILE A 147 21.17 -4.29 -21.00
C ILE A 147 20.34 -2.98 -20.93
N GLU A 148 20.65 -2.07 -21.85
CA GLU A 148 19.93 -0.83 -22.16
C GLU A 148 18.54 -1.05 -22.77
N THR A 149 17.76 0.04 -22.83
CA THR A 149 16.43 0.27 -23.45
C THR A 149 15.24 -0.20 -22.59
N GLU A 150 14.37 0.66 -22.05
CA GLU A 150 13.56 1.69 -22.72
C GLU A 150 12.96 2.69 -21.68
N PRO A 151 12.69 3.97 -22.05
CA PRO A 151 12.24 5.01 -21.13
C PRO A 151 10.73 5.27 -21.24
N GLU A 152 9.95 5.03 -20.19
CA GLU A 152 8.63 5.65 -20.06
C GLU A 152 8.21 5.74 -18.59
N GLN A 153 8.77 6.72 -17.88
CA GLN A 153 8.28 7.14 -16.56
C GLN A 153 8.91 8.49 -16.12
N GLU A 154 8.90 9.48 -17.01
CA GLU A 154 9.13 10.88 -16.67
C GLU A 154 7.85 11.67 -16.98
N ASP A 155 6.85 11.64 -16.08
CA ASP A 155 5.80 12.69 -16.12
C ASP A 155 5.04 12.93 -14.80
N VAL A 156 5.51 12.43 -13.65
CA VAL A 156 4.82 12.71 -12.37
C VAL A 156 5.71 13.23 -11.25
N ALA A 157 7.03 13.09 -11.36
CA ALA A 157 7.95 13.59 -10.33
C ALA A 157 8.38 15.07 -10.55
N GLN A 158 8.34 15.58 -11.78
CA GLN A 158 8.73 16.97 -12.07
C GLN A 158 7.66 18.00 -11.69
N LYS A 159 6.38 17.62 -11.66
CA LYS A 159 5.27 18.56 -11.39
C LYS A 159 5.13 18.95 -9.91
N ALA A 160 5.72 18.19 -8.99
CA ALA A 160 5.69 18.50 -7.56
C ALA A 160 6.82 19.45 -7.11
N LYS A 161 7.84 19.71 -7.94
CA LYS A 161 8.92 20.66 -7.60
C LYS A 161 8.67 22.09 -8.08
N ASP A 162 7.72 22.29 -9.00
CA ASP A 162 7.39 23.61 -9.54
C ASP A 162 6.23 24.31 -8.78
N LEU A 163 5.47 23.55 -7.98
CA LEU A 163 4.33 24.06 -7.19
C LEU A 163 4.69 24.44 -5.75
N PHE A 164 5.88 24.05 -5.25
CA PHE A 164 6.40 24.54 -3.97
C PHE A 164 7.34 25.71 -4.26
N GLY A 165 6.72 26.87 -4.48
CA GLY A 165 7.40 28.14 -4.63
C GLY A 165 8.41 28.36 -3.51
N GLU A 166 9.62 28.70 -3.94
CA GLU A 166 10.63 29.35 -3.13
C GLU A 166 10.14 30.77 -2.78
N GLU A 167 9.12 30.90 -1.93
CA GLU A 167 8.88 32.15 -1.21
C GLU A 167 9.82 32.16 -0.01
N THR A 168 11.10 32.43 -0.32
CA THR A 168 12.10 32.79 0.67
C THR A 168 11.62 34.02 1.43
N VAL A 169 11.28 33.83 2.69
CA VAL A 169 11.07 34.89 3.68
C VAL A 169 12.34 35.74 3.76
N HIS A 170 12.33 36.93 3.18
CA HIS A 170 13.32 37.97 3.50
C HIS A 170 12.62 39.06 4.31
N MET A 171 12.89 39.03 5.62
CA MET A 171 12.74 40.18 6.49
C MET A 171 13.59 41.33 5.92
N ILE A 172 12.98 42.50 5.72
CA ILE A 172 13.70 43.76 5.53
C ILE A 172 13.39 44.60 6.76
N ASP A 173 14.40 44.72 7.61
CA ASP A 173 14.54 45.72 8.67
C ASP A 173 15.20 46.94 8.02
N ASP A 174 14.50 48.08 7.99
CA ASP A 174 15.03 49.45 8.10
C ASP A 174 13.91 50.40 8.57
#